data_AF-A0A528N5Z0-F1
#
_entry.id   AF-A0A528N5Z0-F1
#
_cell.length_a   1.000
_cell.length_b   1.000
_cell.length_c   1.000
_cell.angle_alpha   90.00
_cell.angle_beta   90.00
_cell.angle_gamma   90.00
#
_symmetry.space_group_name_H-M   'P 1'
#
loop_
_entity.id
_entity.type
_entity.pdbx_description
1 polymer ?
#
loop_
_entity_poly.entity_id
_entity_poly.type
_entity_poly.pdbx_seq_one_letter_code
_entity_poly.pdbx_strand_id
1 'polypeptide(L)'
;YAVLSGRPGQPTTLDLVTGTVGILLLLEATRRALGLPMVVVACTFIFYTFAGQYMPDVIQHRGASLTKFLNHQWLTTEGVFGIALGVSTSFVFLFVLFGTLLEKAGAGNWMM
;
A
#
# COMPACT_ATOMS: atom_id res chain seq x y z
N TYR A 1 13.09 17.17 12.73
CA TYR A 1 11.91 16.54 13.37
C TYR A 1 10.85 17.53 13.90
N ALA A 2 11.08 18.85 13.92
CA ALA A 2 10.14 19.85 14.49
C ALA A 2 9.20 20.55 13.50
N VAL A 3 9.32 20.29 12.18
CA VAL A 3 8.51 20.97 11.14
C VAL A 3 7.34 20.12 10.65
N LEU A 4 7.23 18.87 11.12
CA LEU A 4 6.15 17.94 10.78
C LEU A 4 5.02 17.91 11.83
N SER A 5 5.23 18.48 13.01
CA SER A 5 4.30 18.44 14.14
C SER A 5 3.34 19.64 14.22
N GLY A 6 3.38 20.57 13.24
CA GLY A 6 2.68 21.86 13.32
C GLY A 6 1.51 22.07 12.35
N ARG A 7 1.09 21.09 11.54
CA ARG A 7 0.00 21.30 10.55
C ARG A 7 -1.04 20.17 10.50
N PRO A 8 -1.83 19.97 11.57
CA PRO A 8 -3.07 19.20 11.45
C PRO A 8 -4.08 20.05 10.67
N GLY A 9 -4.21 19.83 9.36
CA GLY A 9 -5.39 20.30 8.61
C GLY A 9 -5.16 21.15 7.35
N GLN A 10 -3.92 21.36 6.89
CA GLN A 10 -3.67 21.91 5.55
C GLN A 10 -2.94 20.87 4.69
N PRO A 11 -3.69 19.95 4.04
CA PRO A 11 -3.10 19.07 3.05
C PRO A 11 -2.48 19.92 1.95
N THR A 12 -1.17 19.90 1.85
CA THR A 12 -0.43 20.63 0.82
C THR A 12 -0.75 19.95 -0.51
N THR A 13 -0.89 20.71 -1.60
CA THR A 13 -1.11 20.13 -2.94
C THR A 13 -0.07 19.08 -3.29
N LEU A 14 1.15 19.21 -2.77
CA LEU A 14 2.23 18.22 -2.88
C LEU A 14 1.91 16.86 -2.24
N ASP A 15 1.28 16.82 -1.07
CA ASP A 15 0.93 15.56 -0.39
C ASP A 15 -0.19 14.83 -1.15
N LEU A 16 -1.12 15.61 -1.72
CA LEU A 16 -2.19 15.09 -2.57
C LEU A 16 -1.64 14.52 -3.89
N VAL A 17 -0.71 15.22 -4.53
CA VAL A 17 -0.08 14.79 -5.79
C VAL A 17 0.78 13.56 -5.55
N THR A 18 1.64 13.56 -4.53
CA THR A 18 2.51 12.42 -4.21
C THR A 18 1.73 11.19 -3.78
N GLY A 19 0.67 11.33 -2.98
CA GLY A 19 -0.22 10.22 -2.63
C GLY A 19 -0.95 9.66 -3.84
N THR A 20 -1.46 10.52 -4.75
CA THR A 20 -2.16 10.07 -5.96
C THR A 20 -1.22 9.33 -6.90
N VAL A 21 -0.04 9.90 -7.18
CA VAL A 21 1.00 9.28 -8.00
C VAL A 21 1.47 7.97 -7.36
N GLY A 22 1.63 7.97 -6.03
CA GLY A 22 2.02 6.80 -5.26
C GLY A 22 1.05 5.63 -5.40
N ILE A 23 -0.26 5.88 -5.29
CA ILE A 23 -1.29 4.84 -5.47
C ILE A 23 -1.32 4.33 -6.92
N LEU A 24 -1.17 5.20 -7.92
CA LEU A 24 -1.10 4.77 -9.31
C LEU A 24 0.13 3.88 -9.58
N LEU A 25 1.30 4.27 -9.05
CA LEU A 25 2.52 3.48 -9.14
C LEU A 25 2.39 2.14 -8.41
N LEU A 26 1.71 2.12 -7.26
CA LEU A 26 1.45 0.87 -6.54
C LEU A 26 0.53 -0.05 -7.33
N LEU A 27 -0.56 0.45 -7.90
CA LEU A 27 -1.44 -0.36 -8.75
C LEU A 27 -0.67 -0.95 -9.94
N GLU A 28 0.21 -0.17 -10.56
CA GLU A 28 1.04 -0.64 -11.67
C GLU A 28 2.11 -1.65 -11.21
N ALA A 29 2.73 -1.44 -10.06
CA ALA A 29 3.66 -2.39 -9.46
C ALA A 29 2.96 -3.70 -9.09
N THR A 30 1.76 -3.64 -8.50
CA THR A 30 0.90 -4.80 -8.21
C THR A 30 0.51 -5.52 -9.48
N ARG A 31 0.16 -4.79 -10.55
CA ARG A 31 -0.11 -5.37 -11.88
C ARG A 31 1.07 -6.18 -12.39
N ARG A 32 2.28 -5.63 -12.25
CA ARG A 32 3.50 -6.26 -12.74
C ARG A 32 3.97 -7.43 -11.88
N ALA A 33 3.74 -7.39 -10.57
CA ALA A 33 4.23 -8.41 -9.62
C ALA A 33 3.25 -9.56 -9.39
N LEU A 34 1.94 -9.29 -9.29
CA LEU A 34 0.91 -10.28 -8.96
C LEU A 34 -0.13 -10.49 -10.08
N GLY A 35 -0.12 -9.66 -11.12
CA GLY A 35 -1.04 -9.76 -12.26
C GLY A 35 -2.32 -8.95 -12.10
N LEU A 36 -3.17 -9.03 -13.14
CA LEU A 36 -4.44 -8.29 -13.23
C LEU A 36 -5.46 -8.57 -12.10
N PRO A 37 -5.61 -9.80 -11.56
CA PRO A 37 -6.65 -10.09 -10.56
C PRO A 37 -6.53 -9.21 -9.30
N MET A 38 -5.30 -9.01 -8.80
CA MET A 38 -5.07 -8.19 -7.60
C MET A 38 -5.38 -6.71 -7.83
N VAL A 39 -5.11 -6.22 -9.04
CA VAL A 39 -5.41 -4.82 -9.41
C VAL A 39 -6.92 -4.60 -9.45
N VAL A 40 -7.68 -5.54 -10.01
CA VAL A 40 -9.15 -5.45 -10.06
C VAL A 40 -9.71 -5.35 -8.65
N VAL A 41 -9.30 -6.25 -7.76
CA VAL A 41 -9.75 -6.24 -6.36
C VAL A 41 -9.37 -4.92 -5.66
N ALA A 42 -8.13 -4.46 -5.81
CA ALA A 42 -7.69 -3.18 -5.25
C ALA A 42 -8.51 -2.00 -5.78
N CYS A 43 -8.77 -1.93 -7.08
CA CYS A 43 -9.62 -0.92 -7.69
C CYS A 43 -11.06 -0.97 -7.15
N THR A 44 -11.63 -2.16 -6.95
CA THR A 44 -12.96 -2.31 -6.33
C THR A 44 -12.99 -1.75 -4.91
N PHE A 45 -11.99 -2.02 -4.08
CA PHE A 45 -11.91 -1.47 -2.73
C PHE A 45 -11.68 0.05 -2.71
N ILE A 46 -10.83 0.57 -3.59
CA ILE A 46 -10.63 2.01 -3.75
C ILE A 46 -11.97 2.66 -4.13
N PHE A 47 -12.66 2.11 -5.13
CA PHE A 47 -13.97 2.61 -5.58
C PHE A 47 -15.02 2.56 -4.45
N TYR A 48 -15.08 1.46 -3.70
CA TYR A 48 -15.95 1.31 -2.52
C TYR A 48 -15.74 2.43 -1.50
N THR A 49 -14.47 2.79 -1.25
CA THR A 49 -14.11 3.86 -0.31
C THR A 49 -14.71 5.23 -0.70
N PHE A 50 -14.85 5.49 -2.00
CA PHE A 50 -15.47 6.70 -2.55
C PHE A 50 -16.99 6.60 -2.74
N ALA A 51 -17.49 5.40 -3.09
CA ALA A 51 -18.89 5.14 -3.38
C ALA A 51 -19.77 4.96 -2.13
N GLY A 52 -19.19 4.94 -0.93
CA GLY A 52 -19.92 4.68 0.33
C GLY A 52 -21.10 5.60 0.64
N GLN A 53 -21.18 6.80 0.04
CA GLN A 53 -22.34 7.69 0.20
C GLN A 53 -23.61 7.21 -0.53
N TYR A 54 -23.44 6.45 -1.62
CA TYR A 54 -24.53 5.92 -2.45
C TYR A 54 -24.96 4.50 -2.05
N MET A 55 -24.40 3.96 -0.97
CA MET A 55 -24.66 2.59 -0.52
C MET A 55 -25.79 2.51 0.52
N PRO A 56 -26.45 1.35 0.65
CA PRO A 56 -27.57 1.15 1.58
C PRO A 56 -27.16 1.42 3.03
N ASP A 57 -28.10 1.92 3.85
CA ASP A 57 -27.94 2.38 5.25
C ASP A 57 -27.10 1.44 6.16
N VAL A 58 -27.07 0.13 5.86
CA VAL A 58 -26.37 -0.89 6.66
C VAL A 58 -24.84 -0.83 6.52
N ILE A 59 -24.33 -0.29 5.40
CA ILE A 59 -22.90 -0.23 5.04
C ILE A 59 -22.47 1.18 4.63
N GLN A 60 -23.35 2.16 4.84
CA GLN A 60 -23.13 3.54 4.45
C GLN A 60 -22.08 4.19 5.35
N HIS A 61 -21.02 4.70 4.73
CA HIS A 61 -20.04 5.56 5.38
C HIS A 61 -20.00 6.90 4.65
N ARG A 62 -19.54 7.96 5.33
CA ARG A 62 -19.70 9.37 4.91
C ARG A 62 -19.00 9.77 3.58
N GLY A 63 -18.53 8.81 2.79
CA GLY A 63 -17.64 9.00 1.65
C GLY A 63 -16.30 9.53 2.14
N ALA A 64 -15.21 8.78 1.95
CA ALA A 64 -13.90 9.34 2.26
C ALA A 64 -13.57 10.41 1.20
N SER A 65 -13.34 11.66 1.63
CA SER A 65 -12.76 12.65 0.73
C SER A 65 -11.40 12.14 0.23
N LEU A 66 -11.09 12.35 -1.06
CA LEU A 66 -9.80 11.98 -1.68
C LEU A 66 -8.63 12.41 -0.81
N THR A 67 -8.72 13.60 -0.22
CA THR A 67 -7.71 14.16 0.67
C THR A 67 -7.56 13.39 1.98
N LYS A 68 -8.66 12.90 2.57
CA LYS A 68 -8.59 12.04 3.77
C LYS A 68 -8.07 10.65 3.44
N PHE A 69 -8.51 10.08 2.32
CA PHE A 69 -8.06 8.76 1.86
C PHE A 69 -6.54 8.75 1.60
N LEU A 70 -6.03 9.71 0.83
CA LEU A 70 -4.61 9.81 0.54
C LEU A 70 -3.76 10.05 1.78
N ASN A 71 -4.22 10.93 2.69
CA ASN A 71 -3.53 11.13 3.96
C ASN A 71 -3.52 9.86 4.81
N HIS A 72 -4.63 9.13 4.87
CA HIS A 72 -4.69 7.86 5.60
C HIS A 72 -3.76 6.80 4.98
N GLN A 73 -3.77 6.69 3.65
CA GLN A 73 -2.99 5.69 2.92
C GLN A 73 -1.48 5.95 2.95
N TRP A 74 -1.04 7.21 3.11
CA TRP A 74 0.37 7.61 3.00
C TRP A 74 1.02 8.02 4.33
N LEU A 75 0.29 8.69 5.23
CA LEU A 75 0.85 9.19 6.49
C LEU A 75 0.61 8.26 7.68
N THR A 76 -0.31 7.30 7.56
CA THR A 76 -0.60 6.38 8.67
C THR A 76 0.19 5.09 8.54
N THR A 77 0.48 4.50 9.69
CA THR A 77 1.12 3.19 9.82
C THR A 77 0.20 2.02 9.45
N GLU A 78 -1.05 2.29 9.09
CA GLU A 78 -2.02 1.30 8.58
C GLU A 78 -2.16 1.36 7.06
N GLY A 79 -1.53 2.36 6.42
CA GLY A 79 -1.54 2.55 4.97
C GLY A 79 -0.56 1.65 4.21
N VAL A 80 -0.08 2.11 3.05
CA VAL A 80 0.78 1.29 2.16
C VAL A 80 2.07 0.89 2.86
N PHE A 81 2.70 1.86 3.52
CA PHE A 81 3.96 1.66 4.25
C PHE A 81 3.73 1.12 5.67
N GLY A 82 2.56 0.54 5.90
CA GLY A 82 2.15 0.07 7.19
C GLY A 82 2.76 -1.27 7.57
N ILE A 83 2.16 -1.85 8.61
CA ILE A 83 2.64 -3.07 9.27
C ILE A 83 2.80 -4.23 8.27
N ALA A 84 1.93 -4.36 7.28
CA ALA A 84 2.02 -5.45 6.30
C ALA A 84 3.35 -5.45 5.51
N LEU A 85 3.81 -4.26 5.08
CA LEU A 85 5.06 -4.10 4.35
C LEU A 85 6.27 -4.23 5.30
N GLY A 86 6.13 -3.70 6.53
CA GLY A 86 7.13 -3.85 7.58
C GLY A 86 7.38 -5.32 7.95
N VAL A 87 6.33 -6.08 8.24
CA VAL A 87 6.41 -7.52 8.58
C VAL A 87 7.00 -8.32 7.41
N SER A 88 6.60 -8.03 6.18
CA SER A 88 7.16 -8.69 4.99
C SER A 88 8.67 -8.44 4.85
N THR A 89 9.12 -7.21 5.12
CA THR A 89 10.53 -6.82 4.99
C THR A 89 11.38 -7.34 6.16
N SER A 90 10.83 -7.45 7.37
CA SER A 90 11.58 -7.93 8.53
C SER A 90 11.71 -9.45 8.59
N PHE A 91 10.67 -10.19 8.19
CA PHE A 91 10.67 -11.66 8.27
C PHE A 91 10.96 -12.32 6.93
N VAL A 92 10.14 -12.04 5.90
CA VAL A 92 10.20 -12.79 4.64
C VAL A 92 11.44 -12.46 3.82
N PHE A 93 11.83 -11.18 3.76
CA PHE A 93 12.99 -10.73 3.00
C PHE A 93 14.28 -11.48 3.39
N LEU A 94 14.53 -11.68 4.68
CA LEU A 94 15.75 -12.33 5.15
C LEU A 94 15.81 -13.80 4.71
N PHE A 95 14.69 -14.52 4.80
CA PHE A 95 14.59 -15.91 4.34
C PHE A 95 14.76 -16.03 2.83
N VAL A 96 14.15 -15.13 2.05
CA VAL A 96 14.29 -15.13 0.58
C VAL A 96 15.72 -14.74 0.19
N LEU A 97 16.33 -13.75 0.86
CA LEU A 97 17.70 -13.32 0.60
C LEU A 97 18.70 -14.44 0.87
N PHE A 98 18.65 -15.07 2.07
CA PHE A 98 19.54 -16.17 2.38
C PHE A 98 19.21 -17.44 1.58
N GLY A 99 17.94 -17.71 1.29
CA GLY A 99 17.51 -18.82 0.45
C GLY A 99 18.09 -18.71 -0.96
N THR A 100 17.94 -17.55 -1.61
CA THR A 100 18.50 -17.30 -2.96
C THR A 100 20.02 -17.27 -2.98
N LEU A 101 20.66 -16.77 -1.91
CA LEU A 101 22.12 -16.81 -1.75
C LEU A 101 22.64 -18.23 -1.57
N LEU A 102 21.94 -19.07 -0.81
CA LEU A 102 22.27 -20.49 -0.61
C LEU A 102 22.07 -21.31 -1.90
N GLU A 103 20.99 -21.02 -2.64
CA GLU A 103 20.73 -21.61 -3.97
C GLU A 103 21.85 -21.27 -4.96
N LYS A 104 22.25 -19.99 -5.00
CA LYS A 104 23.37 -19.50 -5.83
C LYS A 104 24.75 -20.02 -5.37
N ALA A 105 24.93 -20.27 -4.07
CA ALA A 105 26.17 -20.81 -3.49
C ALA A 105 26.35 -22.32 -3.75
N GLY A 106 25.42 -22.97 -4.46
CA GLY A 106 25.58 -24.34 -4.96
C GLY A 106 25.01 -25.43 -4.04
N ALA A 107 24.34 -25.09 -2.94
CA ALA A 107 23.69 -26.09 -2.08
C ALA A 107 22.47 -26.76 -2.74
N GLY A 108 21.85 -26.12 -3.74
CA GLY A 108 20.74 -26.72 -4.51
C GLY A 108 21.16 -27.94 -5.35
N ASN A 109 22.43 -28.04 -5.74
CA ASN A 109 22.96 -29.18 -6.50
C ASN A 109 23.53 -30.30 -5.61
N TRP A 110 23.52 -30.13 -4.28
CA TRP A 110 24.04 -31.12 -3.32
C TRP A 110 22.94 -31.89 -2.57
N MET A 111 21.66 -31.54 -2.83
CA MET A 111 20.47 -32.11 -2.20
C MET A 111 19.53 -32.81 -3.20
N MET A 112 19.99 -33.09 -4.42
CA MET A 112 19.35 -34.03 -5.37
C MET A 112 20.23 -35.25 -5.59
#